data_AF-A0A522V4Y2-F1
#
_entry.id   AF-A0A522V4Y2-F1
#
_cell.length_a   1.000
_cell.length_b   1.000
_cell.length_c   1.000
_cell.angle_alpha   90.00
_cell.angle_beta   90.00
_cell.angle_gamma   90.00
#
_symmetry.space_group_name_H-M   'P 1'
#
loop_
_entity.id
_entity.type
_entity.pdbx_description
1 polymer ?
#
loop_
_entity_poly.entity_id
_entity_poly.type
_entity_poly.pdbx_seq_one_letter_code
_entity_poly.pdbx_strand_id
1 'polypeptide(L)'
;MKTTDVRQLDEKDEEIADALISLGMSRHAARTLTYLQNVDEATSSELEKGTGLHHPEVSVAGKELKERDIIVVEAQRLLNLLLDNMEKELGMPQ
;
A
#
# COMPACT_ATOMS: atom_id res chain seq x y z
N MET A 1 -1.56 -23.67 -10.63
CA MET A 1 -1.74 -22.43 -9.83
C MET A 1 -0.41 -22.17 -9.14
N LYS A 2 0.23 -21.01 -9.35
CA LYS A 2 1.42 -20.66 -8.56
C LYS A 2 0.93 -20.26 -7.18
N THR A 3 1.18 -21.09 -6.17
CA THR A 3 1.03 -20.72 -4.78
C THR A 3 2.18 -19.77 -4.45
N THR A 4 1.96 -18.48 -4.63
CA THR A 4 2.88 -17.47 -4.09
C THR A 4 2.71 -17.52 -2.58
N ASP A 5 3.74 -17.94 -1.87
CA ASP A 5 3.77 -17.97 -0.42
C ASP A 5 3.79 -16.51 0.07
N VAL A 6 2.63 -15.98 0.43
CA VAL A 6 2.51 -14.58 0.87
C VAL A 6 2.77 -14.54 2.36
N ARG A 7 3.80 -13.79 2.76
CA ARG A 7 4.15 -13.56 4.16
C ARG A 7 2.92 -13.08 4.94
N GLN A 8 2.78 -13.52 6.18
CA GLN A 8 1.78 -13.02 7.12
C GLN A 8 2.50 -12.25 8.24
N LEU A 9 1.82 -11.29 8.85
CA LEU A 9 2.35 -10.64 10.05
C LEU A 9 2.40 -11.66 11.20
N ASP A 10 3.57 -11.77 11.83
CA ASP A 10 3.76 -12.58 13.03
C ASP A 10 3.57 -11.74 14.32
N GLU A 11 3.70 -12.36 15.49
CA GLU A 11 3.51 -11.67 16.78
C GLU A 11 4.45 -10.46 16.94
N LYS A 12 5.68 -10.56 16.43
CA LYS A 12 6.67 -9.48 16.53
C LYS A 12 6.32 -8.33 15.59
N ASP A 13 5.80 -8.63 14.41
CA ASP A 13 5.27 -7.61 13.50
C ASP A 13 4.09 -6.87 14.14
N GLU A 14 3.18 -7.60 14.81
CA GLU A 14 2.05 -6.99 15.50
C GLU A 14 2.51 -6.04 16.62
N GLU A 15 3.54 -6.40 17.39
CA GLU A 15 4.15 -5.50 18.38
C GLU A 15 4.72 -4.22 17.72
N ILE A 16 5.37 -4.33 16.57
CA ILE A 16 5.88 -3.18 15.82
C ILE A 16 4.74 -2.31 15.30
N ALA A 17 3.68 -2.92 14.75
CA ALA A 17 2.51 -2.21 14.26
C ALA A 17 1.82 -1.44 15.40
N ASP A 18 1.64 -2.06 16.56
CA ASP A 18 1.06 -1.42 17.74
C ASP A 18 1.93 -0.27 18.26
N ALA A 19 3.26 -0.43 18.24
CA ALA A 19 4.18 0.65 18.59
C ALA A 19 4.03 1.85 17.63
N LEU A 20 3.98 1.61 16.31
CA LEU A 20 3.76 2.66 15.31
C LEU A 20 2.41 3.37 15.49
N ILE A 21 1.35 2.62 15.83
CA ILE A 21 0.03 3.18 16.15
C ILE A 21 0.12 4.09 17.38
N SER A 22 0.82 3.65 18.43
CA SER A 22 1.00 4.46 19.65
C SER A 22 1.76 5.77 19.40
N LEU A 23 2.60 5.81 18.36
CA LEU A 23 3.31 7.00 17.88
C LEU A 23 2.46 7.90 16.96
N GLY A 24 1.19 7.56 16.74
CA GLY A 24 0.23 8.37 15.98
C GLY A 24 0.15 8.03 14.50
N MET A 25 0.67 6.87 14.06
CA MET A 25 0.40 6.34 12.73
C MET A 25 -1.00 5.69 12.69
N SER A 26 -1.70 5.76 11.55
CA SER A 26 -2.95 5.01 11.42
C SER A 26 -2.68 3.50 11.47
N ARG A 27 -3.67 2.72 11.92
CA ARG A 27 -3.58 1.24 11.92
C ARG A 27 -3.20 0.70 10.53
N HIS A 28 -3.75 1.28 9.47
CA HIS A 28 -3.53 0.80 8.11
C HIS A 28 -2.09 1.09 7.66
N ALA A 29 -1.60 2.31 7.88
CA ALA A 29 -0.23 2.69 7.55
C ALA A 29 0.80 1.90 8.38
N ALA A 30 0.55 1.71 9.68
CA ALA A 30 1.42 0.94 10.57
C ALA A 30 1.59 -0.50 10.09
N ARG A 31 0.47 -1.22 9.86
CA ARG A 31 0.52 -2.61 9.37
C ARG A 31 1.16 -2.72 7.99
N THR A 32 0.86 -1.78 7.10
CA THR A 32 1.44 -1.76 5.75
C THR A 32 2.95 -1.53 5.80
N LEU A 33 3.43 -0.60 6.63
CA LEU A 33 4.85 -0.35 6.81
C LEU A 33 5.57 -1.53 7.47
N THR A 34 4.98 -2.13 8.50
CA THR A 34 5.48 -3.33 9.16
C THR A 34 5.61 -4.50 8.18
N TYR A 35 4.69 -4.65 7.23
CA TYR A 35 4.82 -5.65 6.19
C TYR A 35 5.98 -5.33 5.23
N LEU A 36 6.02 -4.10 4.73
CA LEU A 36 7.02 -3.63 3.77
C LEU A 36 8.45 -3.63 4.32
N GLN A 37 8.66 -3.55 5.64
CA GLN A 37 10.02 -3.63 6.20
C GLN A 37 10.69 -5.01 5.96
N ASN A 38 9.88 -6.04 5.69
CA ASN A 38 10.32 -7.43 5.59
C ASN A 38 10.38 -7.94 4.14
N VAL A 39 10.07 -7.09 3.15
CA VAL A 39 10.04 -7.42 1.72
C VAL A 39 10.59 -6.26 0.90
N ASP A 40 11.27 -6.54 -0.21
CA ASP A 40 11.82 -5.47 -1.06
C ASP A 40 10.73 -4.72 -1.84
N GLU A 41 9.70 -5.44 -2.31
CA GLU A 41 8.54 -4.91 -3.02
C GLU A 41 7.29 -5.75 -2.72
N ALA A 42 6.12 -5.14 -2.84
CA ALA A 42 4.84 -5.82 -2.66
C ALA A 42 3.77 -5.23 -3.58
N THR A 43 2.97 -6.11 -4.19
CA THR A 43 1.75 -5.74 -4.89
C THR A 43 0.61 -5.45 -3.90
N SER A 44 -0.42 -4.73 -4.34
CA SER A 44 -1.62 -4.49 -3.51
C SER A 44 -2.26 -5.80 -3.02
N SER A 45 -2.28 -6.85 -3.85
CA SER A 45 -2.86 -8.14 -3.47
C SER A 45 -2.03 -8.88 -2.41
N GLU A 46 -0.70 -8.73 -2.43
CA GLU A 46 0.18 -9.28 -1.41
C GLU A 46 0.04 -8.52 -0.10
N LEU A 47 -0.09 -7.19 -0.15
CA LEU A 47 -0.39 -6.37 1.03
C LEU A 47 -1.72 -6.79 1.66
N GLU A 48 -2.80 -6.88 0.88
CA GLU A 48 -4.11 -7.27 1.41
C GLU A 48 -4.06 -8.62 2.15
N LYS A 49 -3.41 -9.61 1.53
CA LYS A 49 -3.26 -10.94 2.11
C LYS A 49 -2.34 -10.94 3.32
N GLY A 50 -1.23 -10.21 3.28
CA GLY A 50 -0.20 -10.25 4.30
C GLY A 50 -0.50 -9.40 5.53
N THR A 51 -1.28 -8.33 5.37
CA THR A 51 -1.67 -7.43 6.47
C THR A 51 -3.10 -7.66 6.95
N GLY A 52 -3.91 -8.43 6.21
CA GLY A 52 -5.35 -8.59 6.48
C GLY A 52 -6.17 -7.33 6.19
N LEU A 53 -5.62 -6.38 5.43
CA LEU A 53 -6.33 -5.18 5.00
C LEU A 53 -7.06 -5.46 3.68
N HIS A 54 -8.11 -4.72 3.40
CA HIS A 54 -8.78 -4.72 2.10
C HIS A 54 -8.31 -3.55 1.24
N HIS A 55 -8.48 -3.65 -0.08
CA HIS A 55 -7.94 -2.68 -1.05
C HIS A 55 -8.14 -1.19 -0.69
N PRO A 56 -9.32 -0.74 -0.19
CA PRO A 56 -9.49 0.66 0.21
C PRO A 56 -8.55 1.08 1.33
N GLU A 57 -8.30 0.20 2.30
CA GLU A 57 -7.43 0.44 3.45
C GLU A 57 -5.96 0.45 3.04
N VAL A 58 -5.57 -0.45 2.11
CA VAL A 58 -4.22 -0.48 1.52
C VAL A 58 -3.94 0.81 0.73
N SER A 59 -4.93 1.32 0.00
CA SER A 59 -4.79 2.60 -0.73
C SER A 59 -4.62 3.79 0.23
N VAL A 60 -5.41 3.83 1.31
CA VAL A 60 -5.28 4.86 2.37
C VAL A 60 -3.90 4.78 3.04
N ALA A 61 -3.44 3.58 3.39
CA ALA A 61 -2.13 3.36 3.96
C ALA A 61 -1.01 3.82 3.02
N GLY A 62 -1.08 3.43 1.73
CA GLY A 62 -0.10 3.83 0.73
C GLY A 62 -0.04 5.34 0.54
N LYS A 63 -1.18 6.02 0.57
CA LYS A 63 -1.25 7.49 0.53
C LYS A 63 -0.59 8.11 1.76
N GLU A 64 -0.92 7.66 2.96
CA GLU A 64 -0.33 8.20 4.20
C GLU A 64 1.19 7.98 4.25
N LEU A 65 1.66 6.77 3.90
CA LEU A 65 3.09 6.45 3.90
C LEU A 65 3.86 7.27 2.86
N LYS A 66 3.22 7.59 1.73
CA LYS A 66 3.77 8.51 0.73
C LYS A 66 3.81 9.95 1.23
N GLU A 67 2.76 10.43 1.91
CA GLU A 67 2.72 11.78 2.51
C GLU A 67 3.78 11.97 3.61
N ARG A 68 4.23 10.86 4.22
CA ARG A 68 5.30 10.83 5.22
C ARG A 68 6.70 10.58 4.62
N ASP A 69 6.83 10.50 3.29
CA ASP A 69 8.07 10.17 2.57
C ASP A 69 8.71 8.81 2.97
N ILE A 70 7.89 7.86 3.45
CA ILE A 70 8.37 6.54 3.91
C ILE A 70 8.45 5.54 2.76
N ILE A 71 7.53 5.63 1.78
CA ILE A 71 7.48 4.70 0.64
C ILE A 71 7.37 5.45 -0.71
N VAL A 72 7.88 4.83 -1.76
CA VAL A 72 7.69 5.26 -3.15
C VAL A 72 6.67 4.33 -3.82
N VAL A 73 5.47 4.83 -4.09
CA VAL A 73 4.39 4.07 -4.76
C VAL A 73 4.41 4.38 -6.26
N GLU A 74 4.76 3.40 -7.10
CA GLU A 74 5.03 3.68 -8.52
C GLU A 74 3.85 3.47 -9.51
N ALA A 75 2.78 2.72 -9.20
CA ALA A 75 1.83 2.31 -10.25
C ALA A 75 0.60 3.22 -10.45
N GLN A 76 -0.02 3.75 -9.38
CA GLN A 76 -1.28 4.49 -9.51
C GLN A 76 -1.11 5.85 -10.21
N ARG A 77 0.06 6.47 -10.04
CA ARG A 77 0.42 7.75 -10.67
C ARG A 77 0.53 7.62 -12.19
N LEU A 78 1.13 6.53 -12.68
CA LEU A 78 1.32 6.30 -14.10
C LEU A 78 0.01 5.98 -14.80
N LEU A 79 -0.89 5.23 -14.15
CA LEU A 79 -2.22 4.94 -14.69
C LEU A 79 -3.09 6.19 -14.78
N ASN A 80 -3.12 7.04 -13.74
CA ASN A 80 -3.89 8.29 -13.77
C ASN A 80 -3.31 9.26 -14.83
N LEU A 81 -1.99 9.36 -14.96
CA LEU A 81 -1.35 10.17 -16.01
C LEU A 81 -1.64 9.65 -17.42
N LEU A 82 -1.71 8.33 -17.62
CA LEU A 82 -2.11 7.72 -18.88
C LEU A 82 -3.58 8.01 -19.21
N LEU A 83 -4.48 7.89 -18.23
CA LEU A 83 -5.90 8.18 -18.39
C LEU A 83 -6.14 9.67 -18.72
N ASP A 84 -5.53 10.58 -17.95
CA ASP A 84 -5.63 12.04 -18.19
C ASP A 84 -5.09 12.45 -19.57
N ASN A 85 -4.05 11.76 -20.06
CA ASN A 85 -3.48 12.02 -21.39
C ASN A 85 -4.38 11.44 -22.50
N MET A 86 -4.94 10.25 -22.31
CA MET A 86 -5.89 9.65 -23.26
C MET A 86 -7.17 10.49 -23.38
N GLU A 87 -7.68 11.05 -22.28
CA GLU A 87 -8.85 11.93 -22.30
C GLU A 87 -8.58 13.22 -23.08
N LYS A 88 -7.38 13.81 -22.93
CA LYS A 88 -6.95 14.99 -23.70
C LYS A 88 -6.77 14.71 -25.18
N GLU A 89 -6.25 13.53 -25.53
CA GLU A 89 -6.02 13.15 -26.93
C GLU A 89 -7.31 12.74 -27.66
N LEU A 90 -8.31 12.20 -26.95
CA LEU A 90 -9.59 11.79 -27.53
C LEU A 90 -10.65 12.90 -27.59
N GLY A 91 -10.39 14.07 -26.99
CA GLY A 91 -11.25 15.25 -27.12
C GLY A 91 -12.67 15.07 -26.58
N MET A 92 -12.88 14.19 -25.58
CA MET A 92 -14.20 14.03 -24.95
C MET A 92 -14.47 15.17 -23.95
N PRO A 93 -15.70 15.73 -23.88
CA PRO A 93 -16.02 16.76 -22.91
C PRO A 93 -16.20 16.18 -21.49
N GLN A 94 -16.01 17.05 -20.49
CA GLN A 94 -16.06 16.74 -19.05
C GLN A 94 -17.40 16.14 -18.60
#